data_AF-A0A7C4RHP0-F1
#
_entry.id   AF-A0A7C4RHP0-F1
#
_cell.length_a   1.000
_cell.length_b   1.000
_cell.length_c   1.000
_cell.angle_alpha   90.00
_cell.angle_beta   90.00
_cell.angle_gamma   90.00
#
_symmetry.space_group_name_H-M   'P 1'
#
loop_
_entity.id
_entity.type
_entity.pdbx_description
1 polymer ?
#
loop_
_entity_poly.entity_id
_entity_poly.type
_entity_poly.pdbx_seq_one_letter_code
_entity_poly.pdbx_strand_id
1 'polypeptide(L)'
;MVLTRESRIIWKRRIQGFWFEYSHNKIGLVGLGLLILYILVAIFAPWIAPFAPEEVRSTSMTRHADTFALPEWITIFPPFSDWPREKIFPFNWTLVNEQELPPSIEATQTSKGWKFIYDANKTKSAEPVTITLTSTLDYQYAPRVLRQFTLRFGWAASPSNTTKVVKFCVGKICVYGPETGTMQYLLKLDMKTPNGTLYPLWDQNWFQVRDINPRAEPAFWSSNTSSSVTLTPLAELAVKLGYQSYETTLMVQDMFSFKGIYTFTFTIVVKPGEVEGAMVPLEQAKGFVEVSNAEFNTWGKVYGLLGTDGYRHDVFSQLIWGSRISIAIGISAAALSVLFGLIVGIVAGYLGGVVDEVLMRIVDILICLPALPILLVLIAMFGYNVWYVVLILAIFGWQGLSRVVRSQVLSLREMTFVESAIASGGTKSYIMFRHIVPNVLPIALTSLVLSVPGAIITEASLSFLGFGDPFAPTWGKMLQNAYDTNAFSPMNLAWWDILPPGLAITFLCLTFVFIGHAVDEIVNPKLRRRR
;
A
#
# COMPACT_ATOMS: atom_id res chain seq x y z
N MET A 1 35.37 3.41 30.40
CA MET A 1 34.99 3.13 31.81
C MET A 1 35.07 1.61 32.02
N VAL A 2 36.18 1.09 32.55
CA VAL A 2 36.36 -0.36 32.76
C VAL A 2 35.81 -0.70 34.15
N LEU A 3 34.69 -1.43 34.20
CA LEU A 3 34.11 -1.94 35.45
C LEU A 3 35.14 -2.83 36.17
N THR A 4 35.51 -2.48 37.40
CA THR A 4 36.38 -3.28 38.27
C THR A 4 35.79 -4.68 38.52
N ARG A 5 36.62 -5.69 38.79
CA ARG A 5 36.18 -7.08 38.97
C ARG A 5 35.08 -7.22 40.03
N GLU A 6 35.18 -6.48 41.13
CA GLU A 6 34.17 -6.45 42.20
C GLU A 6 32.84 -5.84 41.74
N SER A 7 32.89 -4.74 40.97
CA SER A 7 31.67 -4.10 40.44
C SER A 7 30.90 -5.02 39.49
N ARG A 8 31.60 -5.86 38.71
CA ARG A 8 30.97 -6.87 37.85
C ARG A 8 30.25 -7.96 38.65
N ILE A 9 30.81 -8.41 39.77
CA ILE A 9 30.20 -9.43 40.63
C ILE A 9 28.92 -8.90 41.27
N ILE A 10 28.95 -7.65 41.76
CA ILE A 10 27.78 -7.00 42.35
C ILE A 10 26.66 -6.84 41.31
N TRP A 11 27.01 -6.38 40.10
CA TRP A 11 26.06 -6.25 38.99
C TRP A 11 25.44 -7.60 38.60
N LYS A 12 26.26 -8.65 38.51
CA LYS A 12 25.78 -10.01 38.22
C LYS A 12 24.79 -10.49 39.28
N ARG A 13 25.09 -10.32 40.57
CA ARG A 13 24.17 -10.68 41.66
C ARG A 13 22.86 -9.89 41.62
N ARG A 14 22.93 -8.58 41.34
CA ARG A 14 21.72 -7.73 41.19
C ARG A 14 20.84 -8.18 40.03
N ILE A 15 21.43 -8.45 38.87
CA ILE A 15 20.69 -8.95 37.70
C ILE A 15 20.08 -10.33 38.00
N GLN A 16 20.83 -11.24 38.61
CA GLN A 16 20.34 -12.57 38.97
C GLN A 16 19.18 -12.49 39.97
N GLY A 17 19.30 -11.65 41.00
CA GLY A 17 18.22 -11.42 41.96
C GLY A 17 16.98 -10.80 41.31
N PHE A 18 17.18 -9.79 40.47
CA PHE A 18 16.09 -9.18 39.70
C PHE A 18 15.38 -10.21 38.81
N TRP A 19 16.13 -11.01 38.05
CA TRP A 19 15.57 -12.04 37.18
C TRP A 19 14.84 -13.13 37.96
N PHE A 20 15.38 -13.54 39.11
CA PHE A 20 14.72 -14.49 39.99
C PHE A 20 13.34 -13.97 40.42
N GLU A 21 13.26 -12.74 40.93
CA GLU A 21 11.99 -12.12 41.34
C GLU A 21 11.05 -11.92 40.13
N TYR A 22 11.58 -11.46 38.99
CA TYR A 22 10.80 -11.26 37.76
C TYR A 22 10.18 -12.56 37.23
N SER A 23 10.95 -13.66 37.27
CA SER A 23 10.48 -14.97 36.82
C SER A 23 9.37 -15.57 37.68
N HIS A 24 9.14 -15.04 38.90
CA HIS A 24 8.00 -15.43 39.72
C HIS A 24 6.74 -14.59 39.44
N ASN A 25 6.87 -13.46 38.73
CA ASN A 25 5.74 -12.62 38.36
C ASN A 25 5.07 -13.12 37.07
N LYS A 26 3.91 -13.79 37.21
CA LYS A 26 3.15 -14.34 36.08
C LYS A 26 2.78 -13.28 35.04
N ILE A 27 2.39 -12.08 35.47
CA ILE A 27 1.98 -11.00 34.57
C ILE A 27 3.19 -10.49 33.79
N GLY A 28 4.32 -10.28 34.47
CA GLY A 28 5.58 -9.90 33.85
C GLY A 28 6.08 -10.92 32.82
N LEU A 29 5.96 -12.22 33.11
CA LEU A 29 6.32 -13.28 32.16
C LEU A 29 5.43 -13.30 30.90
N VAL A 30 4.12 -13.09 31.06
CA VAL A 30 3.21 -12.96 29.90
C VAL A 30 3.61 -11.75 29.04
N GLY A 31 3.85 -10.60 29.66
CA GLY A 31 4.35 -9.42 28.95
C GLY A 31 5.67 -9.70 28.23
N LEU A 32 6.65 -10.32 28.90
CA LEU A 32 7.92 -10.66 28.28
C LEU A 32 7.76 -11.62 27.09
N GLY A 33 6.91 -12.63 27.21
CA GLY A 33 6.60 -13.56 26.12
C GLY A 33 5.99 -12.87 24.90
N LEU A 34 5.02 -11.97 25.12
CA LEU A 34 4.44 -11.15 24.06
C LEU A 34 5.48 -10.23 23.42
N LEU A 35 6.35 -9.59 24.20
CA LEU A 35 7.40 -8.73 23.67
C LEU A 35 8.36 -9.51 22.77
N ILE A 36 8.77 -10.70 23.20
CA ILE A 36 9.62 -11.59 22.40
C ILE A 36 8.92 -11.97 21.10
N LEU A 37 7.62 -12.31 21.15
CA LEU A 37 6.84 -12.59 19.96
C LEU A 37 6.84 -11.41 18.97
N TYR A 38 6.57 -10.19 19.44
CA TYR A 38 6.60 -8.99 18.61
C TYR A 38 7.99 -8.72 18.01
N ILE A 39 9.05 -8.91 18.80
CA ILE A 39 10.43 -8.76 18.31
C ILE A 39 10.74 -9.83 17.26
N LEU A 40 10.29 -11.07 17.44
CA LEU A 40 10.46 -12.12 16.44
C LEU A 40 9.69 -11.80 15.16
N VAL A 41 8.43 -11.38 15.25
CA VAL A 41 7.66 -10.93 14.08
C VAL A 41 8.38 -9.79 13.36
N ALA A 42 8.90 -8.81 14.11
CA ALA A 42 9.67 -7.72 13.54
C ALA A 42 10.95 -8.23 12.87
N ILE A 43 11.77 -9.05 13.51
CA ILE A 43 13.02 -9.56 12.92
C ILE A 43 12.73 -10.39 11.67
N PHE A 44 11.74 -11.29 11.73
CA PHE A 44 11.41 -12.22 10.66
C PHE A 44 10.43 -11.67 9.62
N ALA A 45 10.00 -10.40 9.72
CA ALA A 45 9.07 -9.78 8.77
C ALA A 45 9.40 -9.99 7.28
N PRO A 46 10.65 -9.92 6.79
CA PRO A 46 10.98 -10.13 5.37
C PRO A 46 10.77 -11.56 4.90
N TRP A 47 10.70 -12.52 5.83
CA TRP A 47 10.42 -13.92 5.54
C TRP A 47 8.96 -14.29 5.80
N ILE A 48 8.28 -13.56 6.69
CA ILE A 48 6.87 -13.79 7.03
C ILE A 48 5.93 -13.07 6.05
N ALA A 49 6.25 -11.82 5.70
CA ALA A 49 5.43 -11.00 4.82
C ALA A 49 5.63 -11.43 3.36
N PRO A 50 4.56 -11.74 2.63
CA PRO A 50 4.65 -12.06 1.21
C PRO A 50 5.21 -10.93 0.34
N PHE A 51 4.96 -9.67 0.72
CA PHE A 51 5.34 -8.50 -0.06
C PHE A 51 6.23 -7.54 0.73
N ALA A 52 7.15 -6.89 0.02
CA ALA A 52 8.00 -5.84 0.59
C ALA A 52 7.22 -4.52 0.73
N PRO A 53 7.61 -3.61 1.65
CA PRO A 53 6.93 -2.32 1.83
C PRO A 53 6.91 -1.48 0.55
N GLU A 54 7.93 -1.61 -0.30
CA GLU A 54 8.08 -0.90 -1.57
C GLU A 54 7.09 -1.38 -2.63
N GLU A 55 6.74 -2.66 -2.62
CA GLU A 55 5.77 -3.26 -3.54
C GLU A 55 4.34 -2.91 -3.13
N VAL A 56 4.08 -2.84 -1.82
CA VAL A 56 2.86 -2.29 -1.23
C VAL A 56 2.70 -0.79 -1.56
N ARG A 57 3.71 -0.11 -2.12
CA ARG A 57 3.67 1.34 -2.39
C ARG A 57 3.39 1.71 -3.85
N SER A 58 3.55 0.78 -4.79
CA SER A 58 3.45 1.13 -6.22
C SER A 58 1.98 1.20 -6.66
N THR A 59 1.41 2.41 -6.66
CA THR A 59 0.06 2.69 -7.19
C THR A 59 -0.08 2.30 -8.67
N SER A 60 1.03 2.13 -9.39
CA SER A 60 1.08 1.87 -10.82
C SER A 60 1.37 0.41 -11.22
N MET A 61 1.85 -0.48 -10.34
CA MET A 61 2.36 -1.79 -10.80
C MET A 61 1.97 -3.06 -10.02
N THR A 62 1.48 -2.98 -8.79
CA THR A 62 1.19 -4.19 -7.97
C THR A 62 -0.15 -4.09 -7.26
N ARG A 63 -1.23 -3.96 -8.03
CA ARG A 63 -2.57 -4.19 -7.50
C ARG A 63 -2.70 -5.71 -7.27
N HIS A 64 -2.90 -6.13 -6.02
CA HIS A 64 -2.91 -7.55 -5.65
C HIS A 64 -4.31 -8.17 -5.64
N ALA A 65 -5.37 -7.39 -5.45
CA ALA A 65 -6.75 -7.88 -5.53
C ALA A 65 -7.72 -6.72 -5.76
N ASP A 66 -9.02 -6.98 -5.71
CA ASP A 66 -10.01 -5.91 -5.70
C ASP A 66 -9.85 -5.02 -4.46
N THR A 67 -10.41 -3.81 -4.52
CA THR A 67 -10.45 -2.90 -3.40
C THR A 67 -11.31 -3.50 -2.28
N PHE A 68 -10.78 -3.54 -1.05
CA PHE A 68 -11.42 -4.19 0.10
C PHE A 68 -11.78 -5.66 -0.19
N ALA A 69 -10.84 -6.45 -0.70
CA ALA A 69 -10.99 -7.89 -0.78
C ALA A 69 -10.94 -8.47 0.65
N LEU A 70 -11.88 -9.37 0.95
CA LEU A 70 -11.97 -10.07 2.23
C LEU A 70 -10.79 -11.04 2.43
N PRO A 71 -10.50 -11.44 3.66
CA PRO A 71 -9.58 -12.54 3.92
C PRO A 71 -10.04 -13.86 3.26
N GLU A 72 -9.11 -14.62 2.68
CA GLU A 72 -9.43 -15.84 1.92
C GLU A 72 -10.14 -16.91 2.76
N TRP A 73 -9.77 -17.03 4.04
CA TRP A 73 -10.39 -17.98 4.96
C TRP A 73 -11.88 -17.73 5.20
N ILE A 74 -12.44 -16.58 4.81
CA ILE A 74 -13.89 -16.35 4.92
C ILE A 74 -14.69 -17.28 4.00
N THR A 75 -14.06 -17.82 2.95
CA THR A 75 -14.68 -18.80 2.04
C THR A 75 -15.06 -20.13 2.72
N ILE A 76 -14.59 -20.37 3.95
CA ILE A 76 -15.02 -21.50 4.79
C ILE A 76 -16.51 -21.38 5.16
N PHE A 77 -17.04 -20.15 5.23
CA PHE A 77 -18.44 -19.92 5.58
C PHE A 77 -19.35 -20.04 4.33
N PRO A 78 -20.51 -20.72 4.42
CA PRO A 78 -21.37 -20.97 3.27
C PRO A 78 -21.71 -19.75 2.41
N PRO A 79 -22.02 -18.55 2.97
CA PRO A 79 -22.36 -17.37 2.17
C PRO A 79 -21.23 -16.86 1.26
N PHE A 80 -19.98 -17.21 1.57
CA PHE A 80 -18.79 -16.70 0.88
C PHE A 80 -18.04 -17.78 0.10
N SER A 81 -18.49 -19.03 0.13
CA SER A 81 -17.82 -20.18 -0.47
C SER A 81 -17.55 -20.03 -1.97
N ASP A 82 -18.50 -19.43 -2.71
CA ASP A 82 -18.43 -19.21 -4.16
C ASP A 82 -17.82 -17.85 -4.57
N TRP A 83 -17.18 -17.12 -3.64
CA TRP A 83 -16.60 -15.81 -3.95
C TRP A 83 -15.36 -15.92 -4.86
N PRO A 84 -15.21 -15.01 -5.84
CA PRO A 84 -14.12 -15.06 -6.79
C PRO A 84 -12.78 -14.80 -6.12
N ARG A 85 -11.83 -15.70 -6.39
CA ARG A 85 -10.41 -15.49 -6.12
C ARG A 85 -9.80 -14.74 -7.29
N GLU A 86 -8.66 -14.09 -7.05
CA GLU A 86 -7.91 -13.52 -8.17
C GLU A 86 -7.49 -14.65 -9.12
N LYS A 87 -7.79 -14.49 -10.40
CA LYS A 87 -7.48 -15.48 -11.41
C LYS A 87 -7.24 -14.83 -12.75
N ILE A 88 -6.11 -15.20 -13.36
CA ILE A 88 -5.73 -14.80 -14.71
C ILE A 88 -6.11 -15.95 -15.64
N PHE A 89 -6.98 -15.64 -16.60
CA PHE A 89 -7.41 -16.57 -17.64
C PHE A 89 -6.71 -16.24 -18.95
N PRO A 90 -5.88 -17.14 -19.50
CA PRO A 90 -5.31 -16.96 -20.83
C PRO A 90 -6.42 -17.16 -21.87
N PHE A 91 -6.57 -16.19 -22.77
CA PHE A 91 -7.48 -16.24 -23.91
C PHE A 91 -6.69 -16.55 -25.17
N ASN A 92 -6.81 -17.79 -25.62
CA ASN A 92 -6.27 -18.23 -26.88
C ASN A 92 -7.35 -18.07 -27.95
N TRP A 93 -7.10 -17.21 -28.92
CA TRP A 93 -8.06 -16.97 -29.99
C TRP A 93 -8.12 -18.19 -30.93
N THR A 94 -9.35 -18.62 -31.24
CA THR A 94 -9.64 -19.67 -32.21
C THR A 94 -10.34 -19.08 -33.43
N LEU A 95 -9.89 -19.43 -34.62
CA LEU A 95 -10.43 -18.91 -35.88
C LEU A 95 -11.76 -19.61 -36.20
N VAL A 96 -12.80 -18.82 -36.43
CA VAL A 96 -14.11 -19.33 -36.83
C VAL A 96 -14.10 -19.59 -38.32
N ASN A 97 -14.46 -20.80 -38.74
CA ASN A 97 -14.59 -21.23 -40.13
C ASN A 97 -13.33 -21.02 -40.99
N GLU A 98 -12.22 -21.67 -40.61
CA GLU A 98 -10.95 -21.65 -41.37
C GLU A 98 -11.12 -21.99 -42.88
N GLN A 99 -12.10 -22.84 -43.21
CA GLN A 99 -12.35 -23.32 -44.57
C GLN A 99 -13.16 -22.34 -45.44
N GLU A 100 -13.80 -21.33 -44.84
CA GLU A 100 -14.65 -20.35 -45.55
C GLU A 100 -13.96 -18.98 -45.71
N LEU A 101 -12.69 -18.85 -45.29
CA LEU A 101 -11.94 -17.63 -45.50
C LEU A 101 -11.78 -17.37 -47.02
N PRO A 102 -12.06 -16.15 -47.49
CA PRO A 102 -11.89 -15.83 -48.89
C PRO A 102 -10.39 -15.90 -49.27
N PRO A 103 -10.07 -16.24 -50.52
CA PRO A 103 -8.69 -16.45 -50.96
C PRO A 103 -7.82 -15.18 -50.90
N SER A 104 -8.42 -14.01 -50.64
CA SER A 104 -7.70 -12.75 -50.36
C SER A 104 -7.04 -12.73 -48.98
N ILE A 105 -7.31 -13.69 -48.08
CA ILE A 105 -6.75 -13.73 -46.74
C ILE A 105 -5.92 -14.99 -46.53
N GLU A 106 -4.67 -14.80 -46.10
CA GLU A 106 -3.82 -15.86 -45.57
C GLU A 106 -3.75 -15.72 -44.04
N ALA A 107 -4.19 -16.75 -43.32
CA ALA A 107 -4.09 -16.81 -41.86
C ALA A 107 -2.88 -17.65 -41.46
N THR A 108 -2.04 -17.13 -40.56
CA THR A 108 -0.91 -17.85 -39.97
C THR A 108 -0.99 -17.74 -38.45
N GLN A 109 -1.01 -18.87 -37.76
CA GLN A 109 -0.93 -18.91 -36.31
C GLN A 109 0.52 -18.68 -35.86
N THR A 110 0.74 -17.76 -34.93
CA THR A 110 2.06 -17.46 -34.34
C THR A 110 2.10 -17.92 -32.89
N SER A 111 3.29 -17.94 -32.27
CA SER A 111 3.43 -18.26 -30.84
C SER A 111 2.76 -17.25 -29.90
N LYS A 112 2.43 -16.05 -30.41
CA LYS A 112 1.82 -14.96 -29.65
C LYS A 112 0.36 -14.72 -29.99
N GLY A 113 -0.21 -15.38 -31.00
CA GLY A 113 -1.59 -15.19 -31.44
C GLY A 113 -1.79 -15.52 -32.92
N TRP A 114 -2.43 -14.63 -33.67
CA TRP A 114 -2.74 -14.81 -35.09
C TRP A 114 -2.24 -13.66 -35.95
N LYS A 115 -1.73 -13.98 -37.14
CA LYS A 115 -1.37 -13.01 -38.18
C LYS A 115 -2.19 -13.28 -39.44
N PHE A 116 -2.89 -12.27 -39.90
CA PHE A 116 -3.67 -12.27 -41.13
C PHE A 116 -2.98 -11.38 -42.16
N ILE A 117 -2.77 -11.90 -43.36
CA ILE A 117 -2.24 -11.15 -44.50
C ILE A 117 -3.37 -11.03 -45.52
N TYR A 118 -3.69 -9.80 -45.89
CA TYR A 118 -4.72 -9.48 -46.87
C TYR A 118 -4.09 -9.05 -48.20
N ASP A 119 -4.58 -9.59 -49.30
CA ASP A 119 -4.20 -9.25 -50.67
C ASP A 119 -5.43 -9.21 -51.59
N ALA A 120 -5.89 -8.01 -51.96
CA ALA A 120 -7.07 -7.82 -52.81
C ALA A 120 -6.89 -8.32 -54.25
N ASN A 121 -5.64 -8.47 -54.73
CA ASN A 121 -5.38 -8.91 -56.10
C ASN A 121 -5.88 -10.35 -56.35
N LYS A 122 -5.93 -11.17 -55.29
CA LYS A 122 -6.34 -12.57 -55.38
C LYS A 122 -7.84 -12.76 -55.65
N THR A 123 -8.68 -11.85 -55.16
CA THR A 123 -10.15 -11.92 -55.32
C THR A 123 -10.69 -10.93 -56.35
N LYS A 124 -9.88 -9.93 -56.75
CA LYS A 124 -10.28 -8.82 -57.62
C LYS A 124 -11.56 -8.08 -57.14
N SER A 125 -11.85 -8.14 -55.85
CA SER A 125 -13.02 -7.53 -55.24
C SER A 125 -12.58 -6.48 -54.22
N ALA A 126 -13.36 -5.40 -54.14
CA ALA A 126 -13.20 -4.34 -53.16
C ALA A 126 -14.13 -4.49 -51.95
N GLU A 127 -14.89 -5.58 -51.89
CA GLU A 127 -15.82 -5.85 -50.79
C GLU A 127 -15.08 -6.08 -49.47
N PRO A 128 -15.66 -5.62 -48.34
CA PRO A 128 -15.07 -5.82 -47.03
C PRO A 128 -15.06 -7.29 -46.65
N VAL A 129 -13.90 -7.77 -46.20
CA VAL A 129 -13.75 -9.13 -45.69
C VAL A 129 -13.80 -9.11 -44.17
N THR A 130 -14.56 -10.03 -43.60
CA THR A 130 -14.70 -10.19 -42.15
C THR A 130 -13.97 -11.46 -41.70
N ILE A 131 -13.12 -11.32 -40.69
CA ILE A 131 -12.44 -12.42 -39.99
C ILE A 131 -12.97 -12.42 -38.56
N THR A 132 -13.34 -13.60 -38.07
CA THR A 132 -13.88 -13.74 -36.72
C THR A 132 -13.03 -14.70 -35.91
N LEU A 133 -12.53 -14.21 -34.78
CA LEU A 133 -11.85 -14.98 -33.76
C LEU A 133 -12.76 -15.16 -32.55
N THR A 134 -12.72 -16.33 -31.92
CA THR A 134 -13.48 -16.61 -30.71
C THR A 134 -12.62 -17.15 -29.58
N SER A 135 -12.96 -16.81 -28.35
CA SER A 135 -12.38 -17.36 -27.13
C SER A 135 -13.49 -17.55 -26.10
N THR A 136 -13.35 -18.53 -25.21
CA THR A 136 -14.36 -18.83 -24.19
C THR A 136 -13.78 -18.70 -22.78
N LEU A 137 -14.57 -18.12 -21.87
CA LEU A 137 -14.26 -18.02 -20.45
C LEU A 137 -15.32 -18.79 -19.67
N ASP A 138 -14.89 -19.78 -18.91
CA ASP A 138 -15.76 -20.48 -17.97
C ASP A 138 -15.79 -19.75 -16.62
N TYR A 139 -16.85 -18.95 -16.41
CA TYR A 139 -17.04 -18.16 -15.19
C TYR A 139 -17.82 -18.99 -14.17
N GLN A 140 -17.11 -19.43 -13.12
CA GLN A 140 -17.60 -20.41 -12.14
C GLN A 140 -18.20 -19.83 -10.86
N TYR A 141 -18.16 -18.50 -10.70
CA TYR A 141 -18.53 -17.82 -9.45
C TYR A 141 -20.01 -17.44 -9.43
N ALA A 142 -20.53 -17.12 -8.24
CA ALA A 142 -21.92 -16.70 -8.09
C ALA A 142 -22.20 -15.38 -8.86
N PRO A 143 -23.42 -15.22 -9.41
CA PRO A 143 -23.87 -13.97 -10.02
C PRO A 143 -23.61 -12.72 -9.19
N ARG A 144 -23.24 -11.61 -9.85
CA ARG A 144 -23.14 -10.26 -9.26
C ARG A 144 -22.06 -10.09 -8.19
N VAL A 145 -21.07 -10.99 -8.12
CA VAL A 145 -19.99 -10.90 -7.11
C VAL A 145 -18.80 -10.07 -7.62
N LEU A 146 -18.54 -10.07 -8.94
CA LEU A 146 -17.43 -9.32 -9.54
C LEU A 146 -17.72 -7.81 -9.57
N ARG A 147 -16.78 -6.97 -9.12
CA ARG A 147 -16.87 -5.51 -9.28
C ARG A 147 -16.02 -4.98 -10.42
N GLN A 148 -14.92 -5.66 -10.73
CA GLN A 148 -13.97 -5.24 -11.76
C GLN A 148 -13.36 -6.45 -12.46
N PHE A 149 -13.00 -6.25 -13.72
CA PHE A 149 -12.18 -7.18 -14.50
C PHE A 149 -11.20 -6.37 -15.34
N THR A 150 -10.19 -7.04 -15.89
CA THR A 150 -9.29 -6.44 -16.86
C THR A 150 -9.09 -7.41 -18.00
N LEU A 151 -9.36 -6.96 -19.22
CA LEU A 151 -9.01 -7.69 -20.43
C LEU A 151 -7.89 -6.94 -21.14
N ARG A 152 -6.79 -7.64 -21.43
CA ARG A 152 -5.61 -7.08 -22.08
C ARG A 152 -5.21 -7.91 -23.29
N PHE A 153 -5.03 -7.28 -24.44
CA PHE A 153 -4.39 -7.91 -25.59
C PHE A 153 -3.72 -6.88 -26.49
N GLY A 154 -2.68 -7.31 -27.20
CA GLY A 154 -2.03 -6.49 -28.22
C GLY A 154 -2.64 -6.73 -29.60
N TRP A 155 -2.62 -5.71 -30.44
CA TRP A 155 -2.85 -5.88 -31.87
C TRP A 155 -1.95 -4.91 -32.65
N ALA A 156 -1.68 -5.25 -33.90
CA ALA A 156 -0.99 -4.39 -34.84
C ALA A 156 -1.60 -4.56 -36.23
N ALA A 157 -1.83 -3.46 -36.95
CA ALA A 157 -2.18 -3.53 -38.36
C ALA A 157 -1.37 -2.51 -39.15
N SER A 158 -1.05 -2.85 -40.41
CA SER A 158 -0.30 -1.98 -41.31
C SER A 158 -0.47 -2.42 -42.77
N PRO A 159 -0.58 -1.49 -43.74
CA PRO A 159 -0.49 -1.83 -45.16
C PRO A 159 0.96 -2.22 -45.51
N SER A 160 1.15 -3.12 -46.48
CA SER A 160 2.49 -3.59 -46.86
C SER A 160 3.23 -2.61 -47.77
N ASN A 161 2.51 -1.72 -48.45
CA ASN A 161 3.06 -0.66 -49.30
C ASN A 161 2.43 0.68 -48.92
N THR A 162 3.27 1.70 -48.70
CA THR A 162 2.84 3.09 -48.53
C THR A 162 3.08 3.87 -49.82
N THR A 163 2.02 4.40 -50.42
CA THR A 163 2.12 5.27 -51.61
C THR A 163 2.16 6.74 -51.18
N LYS A 164 3.20 7.48 -51.60
CA LYS A 164 3.29 8.93 -51.37
C LYS A 164 2.48 9.67 -52.43
N VAL A 165 1.50 10.48 -52.01
CA VAL A 165 0.79 11.40 -52.90
C VAL A 165 1.52 12.74 -52.91
N VAL A 166 1.86 13.25 -54.10
CA VAL A 166 2.47 14.58 -54.28
C VAL A 166 1.40 15.50 -54.85
N LYS A 167 1.07 16.60 -54.15
CA LYS A 167 0.14 17.63 -54.66
C LYS A 167 0.95 18.83 -55.18
N PHE A 168 0.75 19.18 -56.44
CA PHE A 168 1.32 20.39 -57.03
C PHE A 168 0.36 21.56 -56.83
N CYS A 169 0.74 22.51 -55.98
CA CYS A 169 0.11 23.82 -55.95
C CYS A 169 0.91 24.77 -56.84
N VAL A 170 0.20 25.65 -57.55
CA VAL A 170 0.76 26.63 -58.48
C VAL A 170 1.89 27.42 -57.80
N GLY A 171 3.13 27.18 -58.22
CA GLY A 171 4.31 28.01 -57.93
C GLY A 171 5.21 27.61 -56.75
N LYS A 172 4.84 26.69 -55.86
CA LYS A 172 5.74 26.15 -54.80
C LYS A 172 5.39 24.71 -54.41
N ILE A 173 6.41 23.86 -54.22
CA ILE A 173 6.27 22.52 -53.63
C ILE A 173 6.01 22.71 -52.14
N CYS A 174 4.77 22.51 -51.71
CA CYS A 174 4.44 22.39 -50.30
C CYS A 174 4.27 20.90 -49.96
N VAL A 175 5.06 20.40 -49.01
CA VAL A 175 4.88 19.10 -48.39
C VAL A 175 4.04 19.31 -47.13
N TYR A 176 2.83 18.77 -47.09
CA TYR A 176 2.00 18.71 -45.88
C TYR A 176 1.42 17.30 -45.72
N GLY A 177 1.63 16.70 -44.55
CA GLY A 177 0.73 15.74 -43.91
C GLY A 177 0.76 14.28 -44.38
N PRO A 178 0.42 13.30 -43.51
CA PRO A 178 0.85 11.91 -43.61
C PRO A 178 -0.07 10.98 -44.44
N GLU A 179 0.59 9.96 -44.99
CA GLU A 179 0.15 8.64 -45.52
C GLU A 179 -1.36 8.31 -45.62
N THR A 180 -1.86 8.07 -46.84
CA THR A 180 -3.07 7.27 -47.08
C THR A 180 -2.67 5.80 -47.29
N GLY A 181 -2.95 4.96 -46.30
CA GLY A 181 -2.76 3.52 -46.43
C GLY A 181 -3.69 2.91 -47.47
N THR A 182 -3.21 1.88 -48.16
CA THR A 182 -3.98 1.14 -49.18
C THR A 182 -5.08 0.24 -48.58
N MET A 183 -5.23 0.25 -47.26
CA MET A 183 -6.05 -0.65 -46.47
C MET A 183 -6.76 0.08 -45.32
N GLN A 184 -7.97 -0.35 -45.00
CA GLN A 184 -8.74 0.06 -43.82
C GLN A 184 -9.08 -1.16 -42.97
N TYR A 185 -9.01 -0.97 -41.65
CA TYR A 185 -9.27 -2.00 -40.64
C TYR A 185 -10.32 -1.49 -39.66
N LEU A 186 -11.29 -2.34 -39.34
CA LEU A 186 -12.29 -2.13 -38.29
C LEU A 186 -12.20 -3.31 -37.34
N LEU A 187 -11.96 -3.03 -36.06
CA LEU A 187 -11.85 -4.05 -35.02
C LEU A 187 -13.00 -3.90 -34.03
N LYS A 188 -13.61 -5.03 -33.68
CA LYS A 188 -14.72 -5.09 -32.73
C LYS A 188 -14.55 -6.29 -31.81
N LEU A 189 -14.83 -6.11 -30.53
CA LEU A 189 -14.86 -7.14 -29.51
C LEU A 189 -16.24 -7.15 -28.86
N ASP A 190 -16.94 -8.25 -29.01
CA ASP A 190 -18.21 -8.52 -28.36
C ASP A 190 -18.06 -9.65 -27.33
N MET A 191 -18.84 -9.58 -26.25
CA MET A 191 -18.99 -10.66 -25.27
C MET A 191 -20.42 -11.14 -25.26
N LYS A 192 -20.61 -12.45 -25.41
CA LYS A 192 -21.89 -13.13 -25.26
C LYS A 192 -21.93 -13.84 -23.92
N THR A 193 -22.95 -13.54 -23.12
CA THR A 193 -23.19 -14.18 -21.83
C THR A 193 -23.85 -15.56 -21.98
N PRO A 194 -23.84 -16.40 -20.92
CA PRO A 194 -24.46 -17.73 -20.96
C PRO A 194 -25.95 -17.73 -21.32
N ASN A 195 -26.69 -16.67 -20.98
CA ASN A 195 -28.11 -16.50 -21.33
C ASN A 195 -28.32 -15.94 -22.75
N GLY A 196 -27.26 -15.63 -23.49
CA GLY A 196 -27.30 -15.14 -24.87
C GLY A 196 -27.29 -13.62 -25.04
N THR A 197 -27.23 -12.82 -23.97
CA THR A 197 -27.08 -11.36 -24.07
C THR A 197 -25.73 -10.97 -24.66
N LEU A 198 -25.72 -9.98 -25.56
CA LEU A 198 -24.51 -9.49 -26.24
C LEU A 198 -24.09 -8.13 -25.67
N TYR A 199 -22.82 -8.01 -25.30
CA TYR A 199 -22.19 -6.80 -24.80
C TYR A 199 -21.05 -6.35 -25.73
N PRO A 200 -21.16 -5.19 -26.40
CA PRO A 200 -20.09 -4.64 -27.23
C PRO A 200 -19.00 -4.02 -26.35
N LEU A 201 -17.98 -4.80 -26.00
CA LEU A 201 -16.92 -4.40 -25.05
C LEU A 201 -15.99 -3.34 -25.61
N TRP A 202 -15.65 -3.46 -26.89
CA TRP A 202 -14.71 -2.55 -27.52
C TRP A 202 -14.95 -2.54 -29.02
N ASP A 203 -14.91 -1.36 -29.61
CA ASP A 203 -14.87 -1.20 -31.06
C ASP A 203 -14.01 0.01 -31.39
N GLN A 204 -13.46 -0.02 -32.59
CA GLN A 204 -12.89 1.17 -33.20
C GLN A 204 -13.99 1.83 -34.05
N ASN A 205 -14.55 2.95 -33.59
CA ASN A 205 -15.43 3.72 -34.45
C ASN A 205 -14.65 4.32 -35.63
N TRP A 206 -15.24 4.30 -36.82
CA TRP A 206 -14.92 5.23 -37.90
C TRP A 206 -15.23 6.64 -37.34
N PHE A 207 -14.23 7.43 -36.98
CA PHE A 207 -14.44 8.59 -36.08
C PHE A 207 -15.50 9.59 -36.63
N GLN A 208 -16.55 9.90 -35.86
CA GLN A 208 -17.30 11.15 -36.00
C GLN A 208 -16.62 12.22 -35.14
N VAL A 209 -15.96 13.21 -35.76
CA VAL A 209 -15.61 14.47 -35.10
C VAL A 209 -16.69 15.49 -35.47
N ARG A 210 -17.62 15.79 -34.55
CA ARG A 210 -18.32 17.09 -34.54
C ARG A 210 -17.41 18.10 -33.85
N ASP A 211 -16.52 18.70 -34.62
CA ASP A 211 -16.21 20.15 -34.59
C ASP A 211 -15.03 20.43 -35.52
N ILE A 212 -15.30 21.27 -36.51
CA ILE A 212 -14.36 21.65 -37.56
C ILE A 212 -13.39 22.68 -36.96
N ASN A 213 -12.21 22.24 -36.54
CA ASN A 213 -11.04 23.11 -36.42
C ASN A 213 -10.32 23.12 -37.77
N PRO A 214 -10.31 24.23 -38.54
CA PRO A 214 -9.71 24.29 -39.87
C PRO A 214 -8.16 24.23 -39.88
N ARG A 215 -7.52 23.97 -38.73
CA ARG A 215 -6.07 23.71 -38.61
C ARG A 215 -5.71 22.32 -38.07
N ALA A 216 -6.68 21.44 -37.86
CA ALA A 216 -6.44 20.05 -37.53
C ALA A 216 -6.67 19.18 -38.78
N GLU A 217 -5.66 18.38 -39.15
CA GLU A 217 -5.78 17.39 -40.23
C GLU A 217 -6.92 16.39 -39.92
N PRO A 218 -7.65 15.90 -40.95
CA PRO A 218 -8.77 14.99 -40.76
C PRO A 218 -8.38 13.67 -40.09
N ALA A 219 -9.28 13.15 -39.25
CA ALA A 219 -9.08 11.96 -38.44
C ALA A 219 -9.13 10.65 -39.27
N PHE A 220 -7.95 10.06 -39.47
CA PHE A 220 -7.59 8.64 -39.58
C PHE A 220 -8.35 7.75 -40.59
N TRP A 221 -7.83 7.69 -41.82
CA TRP A 221 -7.94 6.52 -42.71
C TRP A 221 -6.54 5.89 -42.81
N SER A 222 -6.42 4.61 -42.46
CA SER A 222 -5.17 3.89 -42.21
C SER A 222 -4.55 4.17 -40.84
N SER A 223 -4.21 3.10 -40.14
CA SER A 223 -3.41 3.20 -38.91
C SER A 223 -2.32 2.14 -38.98
N ASN A 224 -1.06 2.59 -38.93
CA ASN A 224 0.14 1.80 -38.62
C ASN A 224 0.28 1.69 -37.11
N THR A 225 -0.80 1.33 -36.41
CA THR A 225 -0.81 1.37 -34.94
C THR A 225 -0.66 -0.04 -34.39
N SER A 226 0.44 -0.27 -33.68
CA SER A 226 0.50 -1.29 -32.66
C SER A 226 -0.08 -0.70 -31.37
N SER A 227 -1.13 -1.30 -30.84
CA SER A 227 -1.75 -0.83 -29.59
C SER A 227 -2.12 -2.00 -28.70
N SER A 228 -2.05 -1.80 -27.39
CA SER A 228 -2.61 -2.73 -26.42
C SER A 228 -4.00 -2.26 -26.03
N VAL A 229 -5.01 -3.06 -26.31
CA VAL A 229 -6.33 -2.87 -25.72
C VAL A 229 -6.22 -3.29 -24.27
N THR A 230 -6.44 -2.34 -23.37
CA THR A 230 -6.67 -2.63 -21.96
C THR A 230 -8.00 -1.96 -21.60
N LEU A 231 -9.01 -2.75 -21.23
CA LEU A 231 -10.32 -2.23 -20.80
C LEU A 231 -10.23 -1.60 -19.40
N THR A 232 -9.33 -0.62 -19.23
CA THR A 232 -9.01 0.01 -17.94
C THR A 232 -9.96 1.16 -17.59
N PRO A 233 -10.41 2.05 -18.50
CA PRO A 233 -11.43 3.00 -18.14
C PRO A 233 -12.81 2.34 -18.25
N LEU A 234 -13.15 1.48 -17.27
CA LEU A 234 -14.49 0.88 -17.14
C LEU A 234 -15.61 1.93 -17.14
N ALA A 235 -15.30 3.18 -16.80
CA ALA A 235 -16.22 4.32 -16.89
C ALA A 235 -16.64 4.66 -18.33
N GLU A 236 -15.72 4.62 -19.29
CA GLU A 236 -16.03 4.84 -20.71
C GLU A 236 -16.90 3.70 -21.25
N LEU A 237 -16.57 2.47 -20.87
CA LEU A 237 -17.37 1.29 -21.20
C LEU A 237 -18.78 1.38 -20.58
N ALA A 238 -18.89 1.85 -19.33
CA ALA A 238 -20.17 2.05 -18.66
C ALA A 238 -21.07 3.01 -19.44
N VAL A 239 -20.54 4.19 -19.81
CA VAL A 239 -21.27 5.17 -20.62
C VAL A 239 -21.69 4.57 -21.96
N LYS A 240 -20.79 3.83 -22.63
CA LYS A 240 -21.09 3.17 -23.90
C LYS A 240 -22.23 2.15 -23.78
N LEU A 241 -22.30 1.43 -22.67
CA LEU A 241 -23.34 0.43 -22.41
C LEU A 241 -24.62 1.03 -21.79
N GLY A 242 -24.70 2.35 -21.64
CA GLY A 242 -25.89 3.07 -21.14
C GLY A 242 -25.95 3.26 -19.61
N TYR A 243 -24.87 2.96 -18.89
CA TYR A 243 -24.71 3.21 -17.45
C TYR A 243 -24.09 4.59 -17.20
N GLN A 244 -24.23 5.13 -15.99
CA GLN A 244 -23.48 6.31 -15.59
C GLN A 244 -21.98 6.00 -15.44
N SER A 245 -21.11 7.00 -15.62
CA SER A 245 -19.65 6.80 -15.56
C SER A 245 -19.13 6.28 -14.21
N TYR A 246 -19.88 6.50 -13.12
CA TYR A 246 -19.57 5.99 -11.78
C TYR A 246 -20.23 4.64 -11.45
N GLU A 247 -21.16 4.14 -12.29
CA GLU A 247 -21.90 2.87 -12.09
C GLU A 247 -21.13 1.65 -12.63
N THR A 248 -19.81 1.74 -12.75
CA THR A 248 -18.94 0.67 -13.27
C THR A 248 -19.12 -0.67 -12.56
N THR A 249 -19.34 -0.65 -11.25
CA THR A 249 -19.58 -1.87 -10.47
C THR A 249 -20.90 -2.53 -10.85
N LEU A 250 -21.98 -1.76 -11.00
CA LEU A 250 -23.29 -2.28 -11.38
C LEU A 250 -23.24 -2.90 -12.78
N MET A 251 -22.61 -2.18 -13.73
CA MET A 251 -22.37 -2.69 -15.08
C MET A 251 -21.66 -4.04 -15.06
N VAL A 252 -20.55 -4.16 -14.33
CA VAL A 252 -19.81 -5.43 -14.23
C VAL A 252 -20.65 -6.54 -13.61
N GLN A 253 -21.46 -6.23 -12.59
CA GLN A 253 -22.35 -7.21 -11.97
C GLN A 253 -23.45 -7.69 -12.92
N ASP A 254 -23.98 -6.82 -13.76
CA ASP A 254 -24.98 -7.17 -14.78
C ASP A 254 -24.37 -8.02 -15.89
N MET A 255 -23.16 -7.66 -16.35
CA MET A 255 -22.39 -8.44 -17.33
C MET A 255 -22.09 -9.85 -16.82
N PHE A 256 -21.65 -9.98 -15.56
CA PHE A 256 -21.32 -11.25 -14.91
C PHE A 256 -22.45 -11.78 -14.01
N SER A 257 -23.69 -11.65 -14.49
CA SER A 257 -24.91 -12.06 -13.76
C SER A 257 -25.24 -13.55 -13.86
N PHE A 258 -24.51 -14.33 -14.66
CA PHE A 258 -24.76 -15.76 -14.82
C PHE A 258 -23.47 -16.57 -14.64
N LYS A 259 -23.61 -17.75 -14.04
CA LYS A 259 -22.54 -18.76 -14.03
C LYS A 259 -22.55 -19.51 -15.36
N GLY A 260 -21.37 -19.77 -15.93
CA GLY A 260 -21.23 -20.58 -17.14
C GLY A 260 -20.24 -20.02 -18.15
N ILE A 261 -20.39 -20.44 -19.40
CA ILE A 261 -19.46 -20.13 -20.48
C ILE A 261 -19.82 -18.79 -21.12
N TYR A 262 -18.89 -17.85 -21.03
CA TYR A 262 -18.90 -16.59 -21.75
C TYR A 262 -18.11 -16.75 -23.05
N THR A 263 -18.66 -16.29 -24.17
CA THR A 263 -17.99 -16.33 -25.47
C THR A 263 -17.59 -14.93 -25.88
N PHE A 264 -16.30 -14.72 -26.12
CA PHE A 264 -15.74 -13.49 -26.66
C PHE A 264 -15.54 -13.65 -28.15
N THR A 265 -16.07 -12.72 -28.92
CA THR A 265 -15.98 -12.70 -30.38
C THR A 265 -15.22 -11.46 -30.80
N PHE A 266 -14.04 -11.64 -31.38
CA PHE A 266 -13.23 -10.58 -31.94
C PHE A 266 -13.38 -10.58 -33.46
N THR A 267 -14.03 -9.53 -33.97
CA THR A 267 -14.35 -9.35 -35.38
C THR A 267 -13.39 -8.33 -35.98
N ILE A 268 -12.70 -8.73 -37.04
CA ILE A 268 -11.78 -7.90 -37.81
C ILE A 268 -12.40 -7.74 -39.19
N VAL A 269 -12.72 -6.51 -39.58
CA VAL A 269 -13.16 -6.21 -40.94
C VAL A 269 -12.05 -5.48 -41.66
N VAL A 270 -11.66 -6.01 -42.80
CA VAL A 270 -10.55 -5.51 -43.63
C VAL A 270 -11.09 -5.16 -45.00
N LYS A 271 -10.80 -3.97 -45.51
CA LYS A 271 -11.17 -3.56 -46.87
C LYS A 271 -10.11 -2.67 -47.52
N PRO A 272 -10.07 -2.58 -48.85
CA PRO A 272 -9.22 -1.61 -49.53
C PRO A 272 -9.55 -0.17 -49.11
N GLY A 273 -8.52 0.67 -49.03
CA GLY A 273 -8.66 2.09 -48.71
C GLY A 273 -9.22 2.94 -49.86
N GLU A 274 -9.59 4.18 -49.53
CA GLU A 274 -10.09 5.19 -50.46
C GLU A 274 -9.22 6.46 -50.35
N VAL A 275 -8.91 7.11 -51.48
CA VAL A 275 -8.10 8.33 -51.55
C VAL A 275 -8.84 9.36 -52.38
N GLU A 276 -9.14 10.53 -51.80
CA GLU A 276 -9.88 11.64 -52.47
C GLU A 276 -11.19 11.19 -53.17
N GLY A 277 -11.91 10.19 -52.64
CA GLY A 277 -13.16 9.70 -53.22
C GLY A 277 -13.00 8.56 -54.24
N ALA A 278 -11.77 8.09 -54.48
CA ALA A 278 -11.45 7.01 -55.42
C ALA A 278 -10.85 5.80 -54.70
N MET A 279 -11.30 4.59 -55.07
CA MET A 279 -10.78 3.35 -54.52
C MET A 279 -9.33 3.10 -54.94
N VAL A 280 -8.50 2.65 -53.99
CA VAL A 280 -7.10 2.29 -54.27
C VAL A 280 -7.07 1.09 -55.23
N PRO A 281 -6.15 1.07 -56.22
CA PRO A 281 -5.98 -0.07 -57.11
C PRO A 281 -5.76 -1.38 -56.33
N LEU A 282 -6.42 -2.45 -56.75
CA LEU A 282 -6.42 -3.74 -56.04
C LEU A 282 -5.02 -4.36 -55.89
N GLU A 283 -4.09 -4.05 -56.81
CA GLU A 283 -2.70 -4.49 -56.76
C GLU A 283 -1.90 -3.86 -55.60
N GLN A 284 -2.34 -2.69 -55.13
CA GLN A 284 -1.70 -1.92 -54.06
C GLN A 284 -2.37 -2.16 -52.70
N ALA A 285 -3.59 -2.72 -52.68
CA ALA A 285 -4.37 -3.05 -51.50
C ALA A 285 -3.90 -4.35 -50.82
N LYS A 286 -2.72 -4.26 -50.20
CA LYS A 286 -2.08 -5.33 -49.42
C LYS A 286 -1.75 -4.85 -48.01
N GLY A 287 -1.94 -5.72 -47.02
CA GLY A 287 -1.67 -5.37 -45.63
C GLY A 287 -1.73 -6.56 -44.70
N PHE A 288 -1.44 -6.34 -43.42
CA PHE A 288 -1.55 -7.37 -42.40
C PHE A 288 -2.25 -6.85 -41.14
N VAL A 289 -2.82 -7.78 -40.39
CA VAL A 289 -3.34 -7.60 -39.04
C VAL A 289 -2.79 -8.72 -38.17
N GLU A 290 -2.12 -8.37 -37.09
CA GLU A 290 -1.67 -9.29 -36.04
C GLU A 290 -2.48 -9.04 -34.77
N VAL A 291 -2.97 -10.10 -34.15
CA VAL A 291 -3.72 -10.07 -32.90
C VAL A 291 -3.03 -11.01 -31.93
N SER A 292 -2.57 -10.47 -30.82
CA SER A 292 -1.98 -11.25 -29.73
C SER A 292 -3.06 -11.98 -28.93
N ASN A 293 -2.67 -13.06 -28.27
CA ASN A 293 -3.47 -13.69 -27.23
C ASN A 293 -3.85 -12.68 -26.16
N ALA A 294 -5.03 -12.89 -25.57
CA ALA A 294 -5.56 -12.00 -24.55
C ALA A 294 -5.36 -12.57 -23.14
N GLU A 295 -5.34 -11.69 -22.16
CA GLU A 295 -5.32 -12.03 -20.74
C GLU A 295 -6.55 -11.40 -20.09
N PHE A 296 -7.39 -12.24 -19.50
CA PHE A 296 -8.56 -11.80 -18.74
C PHE A 296 -8.31 -12.01 -17.26
N ASN A 297 -8.14 -10.93 -16.50
CA ASN A 297 -7.99 -10.97 -15.05
C ASN A 297 -9.35 -10.68 -14.37
N THR A 298 -9.81 -11.62 -13.55
CA THR A 298 -10.86 -11.36 -12.56
C THR A 298 -10.22 -10.95 -11.25
N TRP A 299 -10.46 -9.72 -10.81
CA TRP A 299 -10.01 -9.25 -9.51
C TRP A 299 -10.75 -10.00 -8.40
N GLY A 300 -9.99 -10.66 -7.52
CA GLY A 300 -10.55 -11.46 -6.44
C GLY A 300 -11.26 -10.60 -5.40
N LYS A 301 -12.42 -11.09 -4.92
CA LYS A 301 -13.13 -10.56 -3.75
C LYS A 301 -12.59 -11.06 -2.44
N VAL A 302 -11.80 -12.13 -2.50
CA VAL A 302 -11.10 -12.68 -1.36
C VAL A 302 -9.62 -12.77 -1.71
N TYR A 303 -8.75 -12.45 -0.75
CA TYR A 303 -7.31 -12.45 -0.95
C TYR A 303 -6.55 -12.64 0.37
N GLY A 304 -5.51 -13.47 0.33
CA GLY A 304 -4.52 -13.57 1.41
C GLY A 304 -5.09 -13.89 2.80
N LEU A 305 -4.27 -13.68 3.83
CA LEU A 305 -4.64 -14.01 5.21
C LEU A 305 -5.53 -12.94 5.86
N LEU A 306 -5.32 -11.66 5.53
CA LEU A 306 -6.05 -10.52 6.10
C LEU A 306 -6.79 -9.68 5.06
N GLY A 307 -6.83 -10.09 3.79
CA GLY A 307 -7.49 -9.30 2.75
C GLY A 307 -6.63 -8.15 2.23
N THR A 308 -7.29 -7.25 1.50
CA THR A 308 -6.69 -6.03 0.97
C THR A 308 -7.33 -4.76 1.55
N ASP A 309 -6.55 -3.69 1.55
CA ASP A 309 -7.00 -2.35 1.94
C ASP A 309 -7.74 -1.63 0.78
N GLY A 310 -8.13 -0.37 1.03
CA GLY A 310 -8.78 0.48 0.04
C GLY A 310 -7.93 0.75 -1.22
N TYR A 311 -6.60 0.65 -1.09
CA TYR A 311 -5.63 0.85 -2.17
C TYR A 311 -5.21 -0.45 -2.86
N ARG A 312 -5.78 -1.60 -2.47
CA ARG A 312 -5.51 -2.96 -2.99
C ARG A 312 -4.18 -3.55 -2.54
N HIS A 313 -3.61 -3.03 -1.45
CA HIS A 313 -2.42 -3.60 -0.85
C HIS A 313 -2.77 -4.72 0.12
N ASP A 314 -1.88 -5.69 0.27
CA ASP A 314 -2.04 -6.79 1.23
C ASP A 314 -1.94 -6.29 2.68
N VAL A 315 -3.03 -6.41 3.45
CA VAL A 315 -3.10 -5.92 4.84
C VAL A 315 -2.14 -6.70 5.75
N PHE A 316 -1.94 -7.99 5.48
CA PHE A 316 -1.06 -8.84 6.27
C PHE A 316 0.40 -8.39 6.19
N SER A 317 0.91 -8.14 4.98
CA SER A 317 2.25 -7.62 4.77
C SER A 317 2.45 -6.28 5.48
N GLN A 318 1.48 -5.36 5.38
CA GLN A 318 1.53 -4.08 6.09
C GLN A 318 1.60 -4.24 7.61
N LEU A 319 0.78 -5.14 8.17
CA LEU A 319 0.73 -5.38 9.61
C LEU A 319 2.07 -5.89 10.15
N ILE A 320 2.67 -6.84 9.44
CA ILE A 320 3.93 -7.49 9.82
C ILE A 320 5.09 -6.49 9.71
N TRP A 321 5.18 -5.74 8.61
CA TRP A 321 6.20 -4.69 8.47
C TRP A 321 6.01 -3.54 9.47
N GLY A 322 4.77 -3.21 9.80
CA GLY A 322 4.43 -2.19 10.79
C GLY A 322 4.96 -2.46 12.20
N SER A 323 5.11 -3.74 12.55
CA SER A 323 5.71 -4.12 13.85
C SER A 323 7.11 -3.54 14.06
N ARG A 324 7.95 -3.53 13.01
CA ARG A 324 9.34 -3.04 13.09
C ARG A 324 9.39 -1.57 13.48
N ILE A 325 8.62 -0.77 12.75
CA ILE A 325 8.69 0.68 12.84
C ILE A 325 8.00 1.16 14.10
N SER A 326 6.79 0.65 14.41
CA SER A 326 6.04 1.05 15.61
C SER A 326 6.79 0.70 16.91
N ILE A 327 7.45 -0.47 16.99
CA ILE A 327 8.29 -0.82 18.15
C ILE A 327 9.51 0.09 18.25
N ALA A 328 10.19 0.33 17.12
CA ALA A 328 11.38 1.19 17.09
C ALA A 328 11.07 2.62 17.54
N ILE A 329 9.95 3.19 17.09
CA ILE A 329 9.49 4.53 17.49
C ILE A 329 9.22 4.57 18.99
N GLY A 330 8.40 3.64 19.49
CA GLY A 330 8.00 3.59 20.89
C GLY A 330 9.19 3.51 21.84
N ILE A 331 10.11 2.58 21.56
CA ILE A 331 11.32 2.38 22.39
C ILE A 331 12.28 3.57 22.28
N SER A 332 12.52 4.09 21.07
CA SER A 332 13.49 5.19 20.87
C SER A 332 13.00 6.49 21.52
N ALA A 333 11.73 6.83 21.32
CA ALA A 333 11.14 8.03 21.93
C ALA A 333 11.16 7.93 23.46
N ALA A 334 10.73 6.80 24.03
CA ALA A 334 10.76 6.60 25.47
C ALA A 334 12.18 6.64 26.05
N ALA A 335 13.15 5.99 25.39
CA ALA A 335 14.53 5.98 25.85
C ALA A 335 15.14 7.40 25.87
N LEU A 336 14.90 8.20 24.83
CA LEU A 336 15.37 9.58 24.77
C LEU A 336 14.65 10.47 25.78
N SER A 337 13.33 10.35 25.95
CA SER A 337 12.59 11.07 26.99
C SER A 337 13.10 10.75 28.39
N VAL A 338 13.36 9.47 28.69
CA VAL A 338 13.89 9.07 29.99
C VAL A 338 15.29 9.60 30.21
N LEU A 339 16.13 9.58 29.18
CA LEU A 339 17.48 10.14 29.24
C LEU A 339 17.45 11.63 29.58
N PHE A 340 16.65 12.42 28.87
CA PHE A 340 16.50 13.85 29.16
C PHE A 340 15.92 14.10 30.56
N GLY A 341 14.91 13.33 30.95
CA GLY A 341 14.26 13.44 32.27
C GLY A 341 15.23 13.15 33.41
N LEU A 342 16.06 12.12 33.27
CA LEU A 342 17.12 11.79 34.21
C LEU A 342 18.16 12.90 34.33
N ILE A 343 18.68 13.39 33.21
CA ILE A 343 19.72 14.43 33.20
C ILE A 343 19.19 15.69 33.88
N VAL A 344 18.03 16.19 33.46
CA VAL A 344 17.46 17.43 33.99
C VAL A 344 17.07 17.26 35.46
N GLY A 345 16.43 16.14 35.83
CA GLY A 345 16.01 15.89 37.20
C GLY A 345 17.18 15.76 38.19
N ILE A 346 18.26 15.07 37.81
CA ILE A 346 19.46 14.92 38.65
C ILE A 346 20.17 16.26 38.81
N VAL A 347 20.38 16.99 37.70
CA VAL A 347 21.07 18.28 37.73
C VAL A 347 20.29 19.29 38.58
N ALA A 348 18.98 19.40 38.38
CA ALA A 348 18.12 20.30 39.14
C ALA A 348 18.10 19.93 40.64
N GLY A 349 17.85 18.66 40.97
CA GLY A 349 17.74 18.22 42.36
C GLY A 349 19.06 18.27 43.13
N TYR A 350 20.19 17.97 42.48
CA TYR A 350 21.48 17.93 43.17
C TYR A 350 22.09 19.33 43.34
N LEU A 351 22.12 20.14 42.28
CA LEU A 351 22.73 21.47 42.34
C LEU A 351 21.90 22.48 43.13
N GLY A 352 20.56 22.39 43.07
CA GLY A 352 19.66 23.29 43.78
C GLY A 352 19.77 24.76 43.32
N GLY A 353 19.14 25.65 44.09
CA GLY A 353 19.24 27.10 43.89
C GLY A 353 18.73 27.57 42.53
N VAL A 354 19.49 28.46 41.88
CA VAL A 354 19.08 29.07 40.59
C VAL A 354 18.98 28.05 39.46
N VAL A 355 19.85 27.02 39.44
CA VAL A 355 19.82 25.99 38.39
C VAL A 355 18.53 25.20 38.45
N ASP A 356 18.12 24.83 39.67
CA ASP A 356 16.87 24.14 39.91
C ASP A 356 15.67 24.99 39.48
N GLU A 357 15.62 26.25 39.94
CA GLU A 357 14.54 27.19 39.60
C GLU A 357 14.39 27.37 38.08
N VAL A 358 15.50 27.58 37.36
CA VAL A 358 15.47 27.77 35.90
C VAL A 358 15.02 26.50 35.17
N LEU A 359 15.58 25.33 35.52
CA LEU A 359 15.22 24.07 34.87
C LEU A 359 13.78 23.69 35.16
N MET A 360 13.30 23.86 36.40
CA MET A 360 11.91 23.61 36.75
C MET A 360 10.97 24.61 36.10
N ARG A 361 11.38 25.88 35.92
CA ARG A 361 10.58 26.84 35.16
C ARG A 361 10.40 26.42 33.70
N ILE A 362 11.45 25.91 33.06
CA ILE A 362 11.36 25.38 31.68
C ILE A 362 10.41 24.18 31.64
N VAL A 363 10.54 23.25 32.58
CA VAL A 363 9.65 22.08 32.74
C VAL A 363 8.20 22.52 32.91
N ASP A 364 7.95 23.51 33.76
CA ASP A 364 6.62 24.05 34.04
C ASP A 364 6.01 24.69 32.79
N ILE A 365 6.79 25.48 32.04
CA ILE A 365 6.36 26.06 30.76
C ILE A 365 5.97 24.95 29.77
N LEU A 366 6.83 23.93 29.61
CA LEU A 366 6.60 22.86 28.65
C LEU A 366 5.39 21.99 28.98
N ILE A 367 5.10 21.73 30.26
CA ILE A 367 3.92 20.96 30.69
C ILE A 367 2.61 21.73 30.44
N CYS A 368 2.64 23.06 30.52
CA CYS A 368 1.49 23.90 30.22
C CYS A 368 1.13 23.95 28.72
N LEU A 369 2.04 23.52 27.85
CA LEU A 369 1.81 23.52 26.41
C LEU A 369 1.02 22.28 25.97
N PRO A 370 0.02 22.43 25.10
CA PRO A 370 -0.70 21.29 24.56
C PRO A 370 0.21 20.54 23.56
N ALA A 371 0.69 19.36 23.96
CA ALA A 371 1.70 18.62 23.20
C ALA A 371 1.25 18.31 21.77
N LEU A 372 0.00 17.81 21.59
CA LEU A 372 -0.52 17.43 20.28
C LEU A 372 -0.52 18.59 19.27
N PRO A 373 -1.15 19.76 19.51
CA PRO A 373 -1.06 20.91 18.61
C PRO A 373 0.36 21.30 18.22
N ILE A 374 1.30 21.29 19.16
CA ILE A 374 2.70 21.64 18.88
C ILE A 374 3.36 20.59 18.00
N LEU A 375 3.15 19.31 18.29
CA LEU A 375 3.61 18.20 17.45
C LEU A 375 3.14 18.39 16.00
N LEU A 376 1.86 18.70 15.79
CA LEU A 376 1.28 18.93 14.46
C LEU A 376 1.97 20.09 13.72
N VAL A 377 2.15 21.23 14.39
CA VAL A 377 2.81 22.40 13.80
C VAL A 377 4.27 22.10 13.45
N LEU A 378 5.02 21.46 14.36
CA LEU A 378 6.42 21.14 14.12
C LEU A 378 6.58 20.13 12.97
N ILE A 379 5.75 19.09 12.91
CA ILE A 379 5.82 18.12 11.81
C ILE A 379 5.46 18.79 10.47
N ALA A 380 4.43 19.65 10.45
CA ALA A 380 4.08 20.40 9.24
C ALA A 380 5.22 21.31 8.76
N MET A 381 6.00 21.88 9.68
CA MET A 381 7.12 22.76 9.36
C MET A 381 8.40 22.02 8.94
N PHE A 382 8.76 20.96 9.66
CA PHE A 382 10.05 20.25 9.49
C PHE A 382 9.96 19.03 8.57
N GLY A 383 8.75 18.57 8.27
CA GLY A 383 8.47 17.47 7.34
C GLY A 383 8.02 16.17 8.01
N TYR A 384 7.44 15.28 7.19
CA TYR A 384 6.85 14.01 7.60
C TYR A 384 7.88 12.88 7.60
N ASN A 385 8.74 12.82 8.63
CA ASN A 385 9.75 11.78 8.80
C ASN A 385 9.63 11.12 10.17
N VAL A 386 9.71 9.78 10.22
CA VAL A 386 9.62 9.00 11.47
C VAL A 386 10.59 9.50 12.56
N TRP A 387 11.82 9.86 12.19
CA TRP A 387 12.84 10.31 13.15
C TRP A 387 12.53 11.69 13.73
N TYR A 388 11.84 12.56 12.97
CA TYR A 388 11.36 13.84 13.52
C TYR A 388 10.26 13.60 14.54
N VAL A 389 9.34 12.67 14.28
CA VAL A 389 8.30 12.29 15.26
C VAL A 389 8.97 11.80 16.55
N VAL A 390 9.95 10.89 16.45
CA VAL A 390 10.70 10.38 17.62
C VAL A 390 11.39 11.51 18.39
N LEU A 391 12.06 12.43 17.71
CA LEU A 391 12.77 13.55 18.34
C LEU A 391 11.81 14.51 19.06
N ILE A 392 10.68 14.85 18.43
CA ILE A 392 9.71 15.76 19.04
C ILE A 392 9.04 15.08 20.24
N LEU A 393 8.63 13.81 20.12
CA LEU A 393 8.13 13.04 21.27
C LEU A 393 9.16 13.00 22.41
N ALA A 394 10.45 12.84 22.09
CA ALA A 394 11.51 12.85 23.08
C ALA A 394 11.58 14.18 23.85
N ILE A 395 11.53 15.32 23.13
CA ILE A 395 11.59 16.69 23.67
C ILE A 395 10.36 17.03 24.52
N PHE A 396 9.20 16.47 24.20
CA PHE A 396 7.96 16.75 24.91
C PHE A 396 7.52 15.67 25.91
N GLY A 397 8.26 14.55 26.02
CA GLY A 397 7.92 13.42 26.90
C GLY A 397 8.69 13.34 28.21
N TRP A 398 9.70 14.19 28.44
CA TRP A 398 10.64 14.03 29.56
C TRP A 398 10.29 14.81 30.84
N GLN A 399 9.38 15.80 30.75
CA GLN A 399 9.17 16.78 31.80
C GLN A 399 8.60 16.12 33.07
N GLY A 400 7.64 15.20 32.92
CA GLY A 400 7.06 14.47 34.05
C GLY A 400 8.11 13.70 34.85
N LEU A 401 8.98 12.94 34.17
CA LEU A 401 10.05 12.18 34.82
C LEU A 401 11.07 13.10 35.51
N SER A 402 11.44 14.24 34.90
CA SER A 402 12.40 15.16 35.53
C SER A 402 11.95 15.65 36.91
N ARG A 403 10.65 15.89 37.11
CA ARG A 403 10.10 16.30 38.42
C ARG A 403 10.17 15.17 39.45
N VAL A 404 9.85 13.94 39.05
CA VAL A 404 9.92 12.75 39.91
C VAL A 404 11.37 12.45 40.29
N VAL A 405 12.29 12.49 39.33
CA VAL A 405 13.71 12.28 39.60
C VAL A 405 14.26 13.39 40.49
N ARG A 406 13.91 14.65 40.23
CA ARG A 406 14.31 15.78 41.08
C ARG A 406 13.90 15.59 42.53
N SER A 407 12.64 15.23 42.79
CA SER A 407 12.16 15.05 44.18
C SER A 407 12.91 13.94 44.90
N GLN A 408 13.21 12.83 44.19
CA GLN A 408 14.02 11.76 44.73
C GLN A 408 15.46 12.20 44.99
N VAL A 409 16.05 12.98 44.08
CA VAL A 409 17.43 13.48 44.20
C VAL A 409 17.58 14.44 45.38
N LEU A 410 16.59 15.32 45.61
CA LEU A 410 16.57 16.19 46.79
C LEU A 410 16.63 15.37 48.08
N SER A 411 15.88 14.26 48.16
CA SER A 411 15.95 13.35 49.32
C SER A 411 17.28 12.60 49.41
N LEU A 412 17.84 12.13 48.29
CA LEU A 412 19.11 11.40 48.26
C LEU A 412 20.30 12.29 48.63
N ARG A 413 20.27 13.57 48.26
CA ARG A 413 21.34 14.53 48.53
C ARG A 413 21.60 14.71 50.02
N GLU A 414 20.55 14.64 50.84
CA GLU A 414 20.60 14.80 52.30
C GLU A 414 20.93 13.48 53.04
N MET A 415 21.28 12.39 52.32
CA MET A 415 21.64 11.12 52.97
C MET A 415 23.09 11.09 53.43
N THR A 416 23.35 10.42 54.56
CA THR A 416 24.67 10.33 55.23
C THR A 416 25.81 9.83 54.34
N PHE A 417 25.53 8.92 53.39
CA PHE A 417 26.56 8.45 52.45
C PHE A 417 26.98 9.51 51.43
N VAL A 418 26.09 10.45 51.09
CA VAL A 418 26.41 11.59 50.21
C VAL A 418 27.22 12.62 51.00
N GLU A 419 26.81 12.95 52.22
CA GLU A 419 27.57 13.84 53.10
C GLU A 419 28.99 13.32 53.36
N SER A 420 29.12 12.01 53.63
CA SER A 420 30.42 11.36 53.82
C SER A 420 31.30 11.44 52.57
N ALA A 421 30.71 11.28 51.38
CA ALA A 421 31.43 11.41 50.11
C ALA A 421 31.91 12.86 49.86
N ILE A 422 31.11 13.86 50.26
CA ILE A 422 31.48 15.28 50.20
C ILE A 422 32.63 15.56 51.17
N ALA A 423 32.54 15.09 52.42
CA ALA A 423 33.58 15.24 53.44
C ALA A 423 34.91 14.59 53.02
N SER A 424 34.83 13.52 52.21
CA SER A 424 36.00 12.83 51.63
C SER A 424 36.58 13.53 50.39
N GLY A 425 36.09 14.71 50.01
CA GLY A 425 36.58 15.48 48.86
C GLY A 425 36.00 15.06 47.49
N GLY A 426 34.88 14.33 47.47
CA GLY A 426 34.22 13.92 46.24
C GLY A 426 33.71 15.11 45.42
N THR A 427 34.02 15.14 44.11
CA THR A 427 33.51 16.20 43.22
C THR A 427 32.00 16.03 42.96
N LYS A 428 31.31 17.13 42.63
CA LYS A 428 29.87 17.14 42.29
C LYS A 428 29.50 16.10 41.23
N SER A 429 30.26 16.05 40.13
CA SER A 429 30.05 15.07 39.06
C SER A 429 30.30 13.64 39.53
N TYR A 430 31.35 13.41 40.32
CA TYR A 430 31.60 12.10 40.91
C TYR A 430 30.41 11.64 41.77
N ILE A 431 29.88 12.52 42.62
CA ILE A 431 28.73 12.21 43.48
C ILE A 431 27.48 11.91 42.65
N MET A 432 27.18 12.74 41.65
CA MET A 432 26.03 12.52 40.77
C MET A 432 26.10 11.14 40.08
N PHE A 433 27.21 10.82 39.41
CA PHE A 433 27.30 9.57 38.64
C PHE A 433 27.51 8.33 39.51
N ARG A 434 28.23 8.44 40.63
CA ARG A 434 28.61 7.29 41.47
C ARG A 434 27.58 6.98 42.56
N HIS A 435 26.92 8.00 43.10
CA HIS A 435 26.03 7.87 44.25
C HIS A 435 24.57 8.18 43.93
N ILE A 436 24.26 9.16 43.06
CA ILE A 436 22.88 9.55 42.80
C ILE A 436 22.25 8.71 41.67
N VAL A 437 22.89 8.69 40.49
CA VAL A 437 22.41 7.94 39.31
C VAL A 437 22.04 6.49 39.66
N PRO A 438 22.88 5.71 40.36
CA PRO A 438 22.54 4.31 40.64
C PRO A 438 21.34 4.12 41.59
N ASN A 439 21.01 5.13 42.40
CA ASN A 439 19.88 5.10 43.33
C ASN A 439 18.57 5.55 42.67
N VAL A 440 18.62 6.39 41.63
CA VAL A 440 17.43 6.79 40.86
C VAL A 440 17.18 5.93 39.61
N LEU A 441 18.19 5.15 39.20
CA LEU A 441 18.09 4.25 38.04
C LEU A 441 16.86 3.33 38.09
N PRO A 442 16.46 2.75 39.24
CA PRO A 442 15.28 1.90 39.27
C PRO A 442 13.98 2.64 38.89
N ILE A 443 13.81 3.89 39.33
CA ILE A 443 12.67 4.74 38.95
C ILE A 443 12.68 5.01 37.44
N ALA A 444 13.86 5.30 36.89
CA ALA A 444 13.99 5.57 35.46
C ALA A 444 13.72 4.33 34.60
N LEU A 445 14.11 3.14 35.04
CA LEU A 445 13.82 1.88 34.35
C LEU A 445 12.32 1.61 34.30
N THR A 446 11.61 1.77 35.42
CA THR A 446 10.15 1.67 35.44
C THR A 446 9.51 2.70 34.51
N SER A 447 9.97 3.95 34.56
CA SER A 447 9.46 5.02 33.69
C SER A 447 9.69 4.72 32.21
N LEU A 448 10.85 4.15 31.84
CA LEU A 448 11.17 3.80 30.46
C LEU A 448 10.14 2.82 29.91
N VAL A 449 9.86 1.76 30.65
CA VAL A 449 8.89 0.75 30.23
C VAL A 449 7.47 1.35 30.12
N LEU A 450 7.08 2.20 31.08
CA LEU A 450 5.74 2.81 31.11
C LEU A 450 5.57 3.96 30.09
N SER A 451 6.65 4.57 29.62
CA SER A 451 6.60 5.64 28.61
C SER A 451 6.42 5.12 27.19
N VAL A 452 6.82 3.86 26.92
CA VAL A 452 6.71 3.27 25.58
C VAL A 452 5.27 3.24 25.04
N PRO A 453 4.24 2.77 25.78
CA PRO A 453 2.85 2.82 25.31
C PRO A 453 2.37 4.22 24.93
N GLY A 454 2.72 5.23 25.75
CA GLY A 454 2.34 6.62 25.48
C GLY A 454 2.95 7.14 24.17
N ALA A 455 4.22 6.81 23.91
CA ALA A 455 4.89 7.16 22.66
C ALA A 455 4.25 6.47 21.43
N ILE A 456 3.93 5.17 21.54
CA ILE A 456 3.27 4.40 20.47
C ILE A 456 1.89 4.97 20.17
N ILE A 457 1.07 5.23 21.18
CA ILE A 457 -0.27 5.80 21.00
C ILE A 457 -0.19 7.19 20.38
N THR A 458 0.76 8.03 20.82
CA THR A 458 0.90 9.38 20.28
C THR A 458 1.33 9.35 18.82
N GLU A 459 2.29 8.50 18.44
CA GLU A 459 2.65 8.33 17.03
C GLU A 459 1.50 7.77 16.20
N ALA A 460 0.81 6.73 16.67
CA ALA A 460 -0.34 6.17 15.96
C ALA A 460 -1.44 7.22 15.75
N SER A 461 -1.66 8.09 16.75
CA SER A 461 -2.61 9.21 16.66
C SER A 461 -2.17 10.26 15.64
N LEU A 462 -0.89 10.63 15.64
CA LEU A 462 -0.34 11.59 14.66
C LEU A 462 -0.41 11.03 13.24
N SER A 463 -0.06 9.76 13.07
CA SER A 463 -0.12 9.05 11.79
C SER A 463 -1.56 8.94 11.28
N PHE A 464 -2.51 8.60 12.16
CA PHE A 464 -3.94 8.60 11.86
C PHE A 464 -4.46 9.97 11.41
N LEU A 465 -3.95 11.06 12.00
CA LEU A 465 -4.30 12.43 11.61
C LEU A 465 -3.59 12.91 10.32
N GLY A 466 -2.72 12.09 9.73
CA GLY A 466 -1.97 12.41 8.51
C GLY A 466 -0.65 13.12 8.71
N PHE A 467 -0.11 13.09 9.94
CA PHE A 467 1.19 13.66 10.29
C PHE A 467 2.27 12.57 10.49
N GLY A 468 1.98 11.34 10.08
CA GLY A 468 2.95 10.25 10.01
C GLY A 468 3.83 10.34 8.77
N ASP A 469 4.92 9.59 8.75
CA ASP A 469 5.73 9.43 7.54
C ASP A 469 4.90 8.69 6.47
N PRO A 470 4.70 9.28 5.27
CA PRO A 470 3.87 8.68 4.22
C PRO A 470 4.48 7.40 3.64
N PHE A 471 5.76 7.15 3.87
CA PHE A 471 6.52 6.05 3.30
C PHE A 471 6.79 4.93 4.29
N ALA A 472 6.62 5.17 5.59
CA ALA A 472 6.79 4.16 6.62
C ALA A 472 5.47 3.41 6.84
N PRO A 473 5.43 2.07 6.67
CA PRO A 473 4.28 1.29 7.10
C PRO A 473 4.23 1.30 8.63
N THR A 474 3.45 2.20 9.24
CA THR A 474 3.14 2.15 10.68
C THR A 474 1.70 1.72 10.89
N TRP A 475 1.38 1.13 12.05
CA TRP A 475 -0.01 0.72 12.32
C TRP A 475 -0.98 1.92 12.36
N GLY A 476 -0.50 3.10 12.77
CA GLY A 476 -1.28 4.34 12.65
C GLY A 476 -1.55 4.73 11.19
N LYS A 477 -0.59 4.49 10.29
CA LYS A 477 -0.74 4.77 8.85
C LYS A 477 -1.76 3.83 8.21
N MET A 478 -1.78 2.56 8.61
CA MET A 478 -2.82 1.62 8.18
C MET A 478 -4.22 2.11 8.56
N LEU A 479 -4.40 2.56 9.81
CA LEU A 479 -5.67 3.13 10.27
C LEU A 479 -6.05 4.42 9.52
N GLN A 480 -5.05 5.26 9.18
CA GLN A 480 -5.28 6.44 8.34
C GLN A 480 -5.80 6.04 6.96
N ASN A 481 -5.12 5.10 6.29
CA ASN A 481 -5.50 4.64 4.95
C ASN A 481 -6.92 4.04 4.97
N ALA A 482 -7.25 3.27 6.00
CA ALA A 482 -8.60 2.77 6.21
C ALA A 482 -9.63 3.91 6.36
N TYR A 483 -9.28 4.99 7.07
CA TYR A 483 -10.14 6.17 7.19
C TYR A 483 -10.34 6.89 5.84
N ASP A 484 -9.25 7.21 5.15
CA ASP A 484 -9.25 7.95 3.88
C ASP A 484 -9.98 7.17 2.76
N THR A 485 -9.97 5.85 2.82
CA THR A 485 -10.63 4.98 1.85
C THR A 485 -12.07 4.59 2.24
N ASN A 486 -12.62 5.20 3.30
CA ASN A 486 -13.97 4.97 3.81
C ASN A 486 -14.23 3.57 4.39
N ALA A 487 -13.18 2.87 4.86
CA ALA A 487 -13.31 1.55 5.51
C ALA A 487 -14.15 1.59 6.79
N PHE A 488 -14.27 2.76 7.45
CA PHE A 488 -15.07 2.97 8.66
C PHE A 488 -16.55 3.26 8.37
N SER A 489 -16.92 3.48 7.11
CA SER A 489 -18.30 3.78 6.73
C SER A 489 -19.19 2.54 6.88
N PRO A 490 -20.44 2.66 7.34
CA PRO A 490 -21.40 1.55 7.37
C PRO A 490 -21.59 0.86 6.02
N MET A 491 -21.39 1.59 4.92
CA MET A 491 -21.52 1.06 3.56
C MET A 491 -20.32 0.19 3.14
N ASN A 492 -19.14 0.39 3.74
CA ASN A 492 -17.87 -0.24 3.35
C ASN A 492 -17.08 -0.70 4.59
N LEU A 493 -17.76 -1.24 5.61
CA LEU A 493 -17.11 -1.62 6.87
C LEU A 493 -16.08 -2.75 6.68
N ALA A 494 -14.83 -2.38 6.41
CA ALA A 494 -13.73 -3.31 6.17
C ALA A 494 -13.01 -3.60 7.49
N TRP A 495 -13.66 -4.39 8.35
CA TRP A 495 -13.15 -4.70 9.69
C TRP A 495 -11.76 -5.37 9.68
N TRP A 496 -11.41 -6.08 8.61
CA TRP A 496 -10.10 -6.73 8.44
C TRP A 496 -8.97 -5.74 8.19
N ASP A 497 -9.26 -4.52 7.73
CA ASP A 497 -8.29 -3.44 7.57
C ASP A 497 -8.12 -2.65 8.88
N ILE A 498 -9.20 -2.55 9.68
CA ILE A 498 -9.25 -1.72 10.90
C ILE A 498 -8.77 -2.48 12.14
N LEU A 499 -9.33 -3.67 12.39
CA LEU A 499 -9.11 -4.39 13.64
C LEU A 499 -7.68 -4.88 13.82
N PRO A 500 -7.00 -5.45 12.81
CA PRO A 500 -5.64 -5.96 13.00
C PRO A 500 -4.62 -4.91 13.46
N PRO A 501 -4.47 -3.72 12.84
CA PRO A 501 -3.54 -2.70 13.34
C PRO A 501 -3.96 -2.16 14.72
N GLY A 502 -5.27 -2.00 14.98
CA GLY A 502 -5.75 -1.56 16.30
C GLY A 502 -5.45 -2.57 17.42
N LEU A 503 -5.65 -3.87 17.17
CA LEU A 503 -5.29 -4.94 18.10
C LEU A 503 -3.78 -5.04 18.27
N ALA A 504 -3.01 -4.86 17.20
CA ALA A 504 -1.55 -4.89 17.27
C ALA A 504 -1.00 -3.78 18.19
N ILE A 505 -1.50 -2.54 18.06
CA ILE A 505 -1.19 -1.44 18.99
C ILE A 505 -1.60 -1.81 20.41
N THR A 506 -2.84 -2.29 20.58
CA THR A 506 -3.40 -2.60 21.91
C THR A 506 -2.56 -3.64 22.66
N PHE A 507 -2.27 -4.78 22.02
CA PHE A 507 -1.49 -5.86 22.64
C PHE A 507 -0.03 -5.48 22.86
N LEU A 508 0.56 -4.65 21.98
CA LEU A 508 1.90 -4.11 22.20
C LEU A 508 1.92 -3.16 23.42
N CYS A 509 0.93 -2.29 23.56
CA CYS A 509 0.82 -1.42 24.74
C CYS A 509 0.63 -2.24 26.03
N LEU A 510 -0.26 -3.24 26.02
CA LEU A 510 -0.46 -4.15 27.15
C LEU A 510 0.82 -4.90 27.54
N THR A 511 1.61 -5.31 26.55
CA THR A 511 2.91 -5.95 26.76
C THR A 511 3.82 -5.10 27.64
N PHE A 512 4.00 -3.82 27.29
CA PHE A 512 4.83 -2.91 28.08
C PHE A 512 4.20 -2.56 29.43
N VAL A 513 2.87 -2.44 29.53
CA VAL A 513 2.19 -2.22 30.82
C VAL A 513 2.42 -3.39 31.78
N PHE A 514 2.31 -4.64 31.32
CA PHE A 514 2.56 -5.83 32.13
C PHE A 514 4.01 -5.92 32.60
N ILE A 515 4.97 -5.65 31.71
CA ILE A 515 6.39 -5.57 32.07
C ILE A 515 6.60 -4.45 33.09
N GLY A 516 6.00 -3.28 32.86
CA GLY A 516 6.16 -2.10 33.72
C GLY A 516 5.67 -2.34 35.14
N HIS A 517 4.48 -2.95 35.29
CA HIS A 517 3.96 -3.34 36.60
C HIS A 517 4.84 -4.36 37.32
N ALA A 518 5.36 -5.37 36.61
CA ALA A 518 6.25 -6.36 37.20
C ALA A 518 7.59 -5.74 37.63
N VAL A 519 8.16 -4.85 36.80
CA VAL A 519 9.37 -4.10 37.14
C VAL A 519 9.14 -3.23 38.38
N ASP A 520 8.03 -2.49 38.42
CA ASP A 520 7.71 -1.60 39.54
C ASP A 520 7.52 -2.36 40.86
N GLU A 521 6.89 -3.54 40.84
CA GLU A 521 6.71 -4.40 42.02
C GLU A 521 8.05 -4.88 42.59
N ILE A 522 9.02 -5.19 41.74
CA ILE A 522 10.36 -5.66 42.16
C ILE A 522 11.21 -4.49 42.66
N VAL A 523 11.11 -3.35 41.98
CA VAL A 523 11.90 -2.15 42.27
C VAL A 523 11.40 -1.44 43.53
N ASN A 524 10.09 -1.44 43.79
CA ASN A 524 9.48 -0.71 44.89
C ASN A 524 9.20 -1.62 46.11
N PRO A 525 10.05 -1.58 47.17
CA PRO A 525 9.90 -2.46 48.32
C PRO A 525 8.63 -2.21 49.15
N LYS A 526 7.94 -1.07 48.97
CA LYS A 526 6.67 -0.78 49.68
C LYS A 526 5.50 -1.62 49.17
N LEU A 527 5.52 -2.03 47.89
CA LEU A 527 4.48 -2.88 47.31
C LEU A 527 4.61 -4.35 47.76
N ARG A 528 5.82 -4.77 48.13
CA ARG A 528 6.13 -6.12 48.63
C ARG A 528 5.51 -6.45 49.99
N ARG A 529 5.16 -5.45 50.81
CA ARG A 529 4.73 -5.63 52.21
C ARG A 529 3.22 -5.82 52.42
N ARG A 530 2.42 -5.75 51.34
CA ARG A 530 0.93 -5.86 51.38
C ARG A 530 0.37 -7.20 50.91
N ARG A 531 1.24 -8.15 50.55
CA ARG A 531 0.93 -9.58 50.38
C ARG A 531 1.65 -10.34 51.49
#